data_AF-A0AA85KQS7-F1
#
_entry.id   AF-A0AA85KQS7-F1
#
_cell.length_a   1.000
_cell.length_b   1.000
_cell.length_c   1.000
_cell.angle_alpha   90.00
_cell.angle_beta   90.00
_cell.angle_gamma   90.00
#
_symmetry.space_group_name_H-M   'P 1'
#
loop_
_entity.id
_entity.type
_entity.pdbx_description
1 polymer ?
#
loop_
_entity_poly.entity_id
_entity_poly.type
_entity_poly.pdbx_seq_one_letter_code
_entity_poly.pdbx_strand_id
1 'polypeptide(L)'
;MMLCSKTSKECKFTTLILIILLIIWMIILAPTSIYFISKAENYFISQIKKSLLLNGSDSNLLTHANLAYTLHKTYSTLSRSADPKYPLYFNLEKERLEKLYDTIRGKKKVKKFLIYGRRRVFTPMDFSYCHANECEVISGMERWQEADGLVLTNQELPNGIRPSGQLWFTLMHESPLNLAVADSLQNEVNFTISFRLDSTIYSSYGYYEPYIKAHGPQTRYPLSPRNFAAGRTKKVAWFVSNCLPKSPRMRYAKELSRHIPVDIYGACGSMSCPKNIETYSSTRECLKMIRENYKFYLSFENSLCPDYITEKLYKNALRNEILPIVMGASLEEYKEVTPPYSFIHVDQFESPAKLAEYLKYLDRNDTAYNEYFAWHGHGIIHDWDSQPQCAMCLLAHTSPLFGPYWVPQVARWWNDGCNGRRLRWNPEDNSCPAVFIVVHVNNESQHFQTLTLCNHSPSLSEKHDTMTYIIH
;
A
#
# COMPACT_ATOMS: atom_id res chain seq x y z
N MET A 1 52.58 -8.39 -3.82
CA MET A 1 54.06 -8.48 -3.94
C MET A 1 54.65 -7.20 -3.38
N MET A 2 55.53 -7.33 -2.39
CA MET A 2 56.39 -6.25 -1.90
C MET A 2 57.17 -5.65 -3.08
N LEU A 3 57.25 -4.32 -3.13
CA LEU A 3 58.44 -3.52 -3.44
C LEU A 3 58.02 -2.06 -3.63
N CYS A 4 58.27 -1.22 -2.63
CA CYS A 4 58.78 0.13 -2.88
C CYS A 4 59.36 0.69 -1.59
N SER A 5 60.66 0.49 -1.39
CA SER A 5 61.46 1.27 -0.43
C SER A 5 62.37 2.21 -1.24
N LYS A 6 62.34 3.49 -0.86
CA LYS A 6 63.10 4.65 -1.36
C LYS A 6 62.40 5.54 -2.41
N THR A 7 62.45 6.84 -2.08
CA THR A 7 62.05 8.08 -2.81
C THR A 7 60.57 8.31 -3.13
N SER A 8 59.93 9.18 -2.33
CA SER A 8 58.47 9.39 -2.23
C SER A 8 57.78 10.12 -3.40
N LYS A 9 58.52 10.49 -4.46
CA LYS A 9 57.93 11.15 -5.64
C LYS A 9 57.61 10.17 -6.76
N GLU A 10 58.47 9.18 -7.00
CA GLU A 10 58.25 8.19 -8.07
C GLU A 10 57.11 7.21 -7.73
N CYS A 11 56.98 6.83 -6.46
CA CYS A 11 55.91 5.92 -6.03
C CYS A 11 54.52 6.57 -6.13
N LYS A 12 54.39 7.89 -5.95
CA LYS A 12 53.11 8.60 -6.12
C LYS A 12 52.72 8.72 -7.59
N PHE A 13 53.71 8.90 -8.48
CA PHE A 13 53.48 9.00 -9.91
C PHE A 13 53.05 7.65 -10.52
N THR A 14 53.68 6.56 -10.12
CA THR A 14 53.29 5.21 -10.56
C THR A 14 51.92 4.79 -10.03
N THR A 15 51.59 5.15 -8.79
CA THR A 15 50.26 4.88 -8.22
C THR A 15 49.17 5.68 -8.94
N LEU A 16 49.44 6.94 -9.28
CA LEU A 16 48.50 7.78 -10.03
C LEU A 16 48.28 7.25 -11.46
N ILE A 17 49.33 6.79 -12.14
CA ILE A 17 49.23 6.17 -13.46
C ILE A 17 48.41 4.87 -13.40
N LEU A 18 48.63 4.02 -12.39
CA LEU A 18 47.85 2.80 -12.21
C LEU A 18 46.37 3.09 -11.94
N ILE A 19 46.05 4.12 -11.15
CA ILE A 19 44.65 4.53 -10.91
C ILE A 19 44.01 5.06 -12.20
N ILE A 20 44.73 5.88 -12.97
CA ILE A 20 44.22 6.40 -14.26
C ILE A 20 44.00 5.25 -15.25
N LEU A 21 44.93 4.30 -15.34
CA LEU A 21 44.77 3.11 -16.18
C LEU A 21 43.58 2.24 -15.73
N LEU A 22 43.32 2.14 -14.42
CA LEU A 22 42.18 1.39 -13.88
C LEU A 22 40.85 2.11 -14.15
N ILE A 23 40.82 3.44 -14.08
CA ILE A 23 39.65 4.25 -14.45
C ILE A 23 39.39 4.15 -15.96
N ILE A 24 40.44 4.20 -16.79
CA ILE A 24 40.32 4.00 -18.24
C ILE A 24 39.82 2.58 -18.55
N TRP A 25 40.30 1.56 -17.83
CA TRP A 25 39.79 0.19 -17.94
C TRP A 25 38.30 0.08 -17.54
N MET A 26 37.88 0.75 -16.47
CA MET A 26 36.47 0.81 -16.03
C MET A 26 35.55 1.57 -16.99
N ILE A 27 36.05 2.62 -17.65
CA ILE A 27 35.24 3.46 -18.54
C ILE A 27 35.21 2.92 -19.98
N ILE A 28 36.31 2.35 -20.47
CA ILE A 28 36.45 1.94 -21.87
C ILE A 28 36.26 0.44 -22.05
N LEU A 29 36.85 -0.39 -21.18
CA LEU A 29 36.87 -1.84 -21.37
C LEU A 29 35.73 -2.55 -20.64
N ALA A 30 35.34 -2.11 -19.43
CA ALA A 30 34.21 -2.71 -18.69
C ALA A 30 32.85 -2.62 -19.42
N PRO A 31 32.49 -1.52 -20.11
CA PRO A 31 31.24 -1.48 -20.86
C PRO A 31 31.27 -2.39 -22.08
N THR A 32 32.44 -2.57 -22.70
CA THR A 32 32.57 -3.50 -23.84
C THR A 32 32.50 -4.96 -23.39
N SER A 33 33.09 -5.34 -22.26
CA SER A 33 32.94 -6.69 -21.72
C SER A 33 31.55 -6.96 -21.15
N ILE A 34 30.87 -5.98 -20.55
CA ILE A 34 29.46 -6.11 -20.15
C ILE A 34 28.53 -6.18 -21.38
N TYR A 35 28.82 -5.42 -22.44
CA TYR A 35 28.09 -5.51 -23.72
C TYR A 35 28.32 -6.86 -24.41
N PHE A 36 29.53 -7.41 -24.36
CA PHE A 36 29.82 -8.74 -24.90
C PHE A 36 29.21 -9.86 -24.04
N ILE A 37 29.15 -9.73 -22.71
CA ILE A 37 28.47 -10.69 -21.82
C ILE A 37 26.95 -10.63 -22.07
N SER A 38 26.36 -9.43 -22.16
CA SER A 38 24.94 -9.23 -22.52
C SER A 38 24.61 -9.79 -23.90
N LYS A 39 25.51 -9.61 -24.90
CA LYS A 39 25.31 -10.12 -26.25
C LYS A 39 25.56 -11.62 -26.34
N ALA A 40 26.48 -12.18 -25.55
CA ALA A 40 26.71 -13.61 -25.43
C ALA A 40 25.54 -14.31 -24.71
N GLU A 41 24.99 -13.73 -23.66
CA GLU A 41 23.75 -14.20 -23.01
C GLU A 41 22.57 -14.15 -23.98
N ASN A 42 22.39 -13.04 -24.71
CA ASN A 42 21.33 -12.93 -25.72
C ASN A 42 21.53 -13.88 -26.91
N TYR A 43 22.77 -14.14 -27.31
CA TYR A 43 23.11 -15.13 -28.34
C TYR A 43 22.87 -16.56 -27.84
N PHE A 44 23.20 -16.86 -26.58
CA PHE A 44 22.96 -18.16 -25.96
C PHE A 44 21.46 -18.41 -25.75
N ILE A 45 20.71 -17.41 -25.31
CA ILE A 45 19.24 -17.42 -25.23
C ILE A 45 18.61 -17.57 -26.63
N SER A 46 19.19 -16.93 -27.64
CA SER A 46 18.77 -17.07 -29.04
C SER A 46 19.02 -18.47 -29.58
N GLN A 47 20.17 -19.08 -29.28
CA GLN A 47 20.49 -20.45 -29.68
C GLN A 47 19.66 -21.49 -28.91
N ILE A 48 19.34 -21.26 -27.63
CA ILE A 48 18.40 -22.08 -26.86
C ILE A 48 16.98 -21.96 -27.45
N LYS A 49 16.52 -20.76 -27.82
CA LYS A 49 15.25 -20.58 -28.54
C LYS A 49 15.27 -21.32 -29.88
N LYS A 50 16.40 -21.27 -30.60
CA LYS A 50 16.57 -21.94 -31.89
C LYS A 50 16.61 -23.46 -31.76
N SER A 51 17.22 -24.00 -30.71
CA SER A 51 17.22 -25.45 -30.44
C SER A 51 15.86 -25.95 -29.94
N LEU A 52 15.11 -25.12 -29.19
CA LEU A 52 13.73 -25.39 -28.79
C LEU A 52 12.74 -25.35 -29.97
N LEU A 53 13.05 -24.57 -31.01
CA LEU A 53 12.22 -24.46 -32.22
C LEU A 53 12.57 -25.52 -33.29
N LEU A 54 13.77 -26.10 -33.27
CA LEU A 54 14.25 -27.00 -34.34
C LEU A 54 14.11 -28.51 -34.05
N ASN A 55 13.87 -28.94 -32.81
CA ASN A 55 13.59 -30.35 -32.53
C ASN A 55 12.08 -30.68 -32.59
N GLY A 56 11.45 -30.21 -33.66
CA GLY A 56 10.11 -30.62 -34.07
C GLY A 56 10.19 -31.62 -35.22
N SER A 57 10.43 -32.89 -34.89
CA SER A 57 9.95 -33.99 -35.73
C SER A 57 9.51 -35.16 -34.85
N ASP A 58 8.24 -35.49 -35.02
CA ASP A 58 7.49 -36.66 -34.57
C ASP A 58 6.88 -36.73 -33.16
N SER A 59 5.55 -36.95 -33.21
CA SER A 59 4.59 -37.46 -32.23
C SER A 59 3.90 -36.46 -31.27
N ASN A 60 2.67 -36.13 -31.67
CA ASN A 60 1.66 -35.25 -31.05
C ASN A 60 1.22 -35.59 -29.60
N LEU A 61 1.94 -36.43 -28.86
CA LEU A 61 1.63 -36.76 -27.46
C LEU A 61 2.58 -36.09 -26.45
N LEU A 62 3.75 -35.61 -26.88
CA LEU A 62 4.78 -35.06 -25.97
C LEU A 62 4.65 -33.57 -25.63
N THR A 63 3.77 -32.79 -26.25
CA THR A 63 3.77 -31.31 -26.10
C THR A 63 2.97 -30.80 -24.89
N HIS A 64 1.84 -31.41 -24.55
CA HIS A 64 1.04 -31.01 -23.39
C HIS A 64 1.71 -31.38 -22.07
N ALA A 65 2.33 -32.57 -22.00
CA ALA A 65 3.09 -33.01 -20.84
C ALA A 65 4.34 -32.15 -20.62
N ASN A 66 5.01 -31.71 -21.70
CA ASN A 66 6.22 -30.91 -21.59
C ASN A 66 5.94 -29.43 -21.28
N LEU A 67 4.80 -28.89 -21.74
CA LEU A 67 4.31 -27.57 -21.31
C LEU A 67 3.86 -27.60 -19.85
N ALA A 68 3.07 -28.59 -19.43
CA ALA A 68 2.67 -28.76 -18.03
C ALA A 68 3.87 -29.00 -17.11
N TYR A 69 4.87 -29.78 -17.55
CA TYR A 69 6.13 -30.00 -16.83
C TYR A 69 6.98 -28.72 -16.77
N THR A 70 7.06 -27.96 -17.86
CA THR A 70 7.80 -26.68 -17.90
C THR A 70 7.11 -25.61 -17.04
N LEU A 71 5.77 -25.54 -17.07
CA LEU A 71 4.98 -24.68 -16.20
C LEU A 71 5.15 -25.11 -14.74
N HIS A 72 5.00 -26.40 -14.42
CA HIS A 72 5.23 -26.92 -13.08
C HIS A 72 6.65 -26.64 -12.60
N LYS A 73 7.67 -26.80 -13.43
CA LYS A 73 9.08 -26.51 -13.10
C LYS A 73 9.37 -25.02 -12.93
N THR A 74 8.70 -24.15 -13.69
CA THR A 74 8.87 -22.68 -13.64
C THR A 74 8.10 -22.04 -12.49
N TYR A 75 6.92 -22.58 -12.14
CA TYR A 75 6.14 -22.13 -10.99
C TYR A 75 6.61 -22.79 -9.68
N SER A 76 7.17 -24.01 -9.71
CA SER A 76 7.78 -24.62 -8.51
C SER A 76 9.13 -24.01 -8.14
N THR A 77 9.87 -23.41 -9.07
CA THR A 77 11.07 -22.61 -8.73
C THR A 77 10.72 -21.29 -8.06
N LEU A 78 9.56 -20.68 -8.35
CA LEU A 78 9.02 -19.55 -7.56
C LEU A 78 8.56 -19.98 -6.16
N SER A 79 8.34 -21.29 -5.94
CA SER A 79 7.99 -21.89 -4.65
C SER A 79 9.22 -22.33 -3.82
N ARG A 80 10.46 -22.12 -4.28
CA ARG A 80 11.67 -22.59 -3.59
C ARG A 80 12.47 -21.48 -2.87
N SER A 81 11.76 -20.63 -2.15
CA SER A 81 12.30 -20.01 -0.93
C SER A 81 11.34 -20.27 0.23
N ALA A 82 11.18 -21.55 0.59
CA ALA A 82 10.43 -21.96 1.76
C ALA A 82 11.40 -22.28 2.90
N ASP A 83 11.51 -21.34 3.85
CA ASP A 83 11.64 -21.61 5.28
C ASP A 83 10.51 -20.80 5.97
N PRO A 84 9.81 -21.34 6.98
CA PRO A 84 8.48 -21.95 6.80
C PRO A 84 7.41 -21.10 7.49
N LYS A 85 7.68 -19.81 7.68
CA LYS A 85 6.95 -18.94 8.60
C LYS A 85 6.41 -17.68 7.91
N TYR A 86 5.78 -17.86 6.74
CA TYR A 86 4.98 -16.87 5.98
C TYR A 86 5.70 -15.96 4.96
N PRO A 87 6.17 -16.48 3.80
CA PRO A 87 6.35 -15.64 2.61
C PRO A 87 5.25 -15.93 1.57
N LEU A 88 4.35 -14.96 1.34
CA LEU A 88 3.51 -14.92 0.13
C LEU A 88 4.02 -13.79 -0.76
N TYR A 89 4.54 -14.12 -1.94
CA TYR A 89 4.66 -13.21 -3.07
C TYR A 89 4.29 -13.98 -4.33
N PHE A 90 2.99 -14.03 -4.61
CA PHE A 90 2.46 -14.55 -5.86
C PHE A 90 2.68 -13.49 -6.94
N ASN A 91 3.92 -13.34 -7.43
CA ASN A 91 4.25 -12.37 -8.47
C ASN A 91 3.83 -12.92 -9.85
N LEU A 92 2.52 -13.11 -10.04
CA LEU A 92 1.96 -13.39 -11.36
C LEU A 92 2.11 -12.13 -12.20
N GLU A 93 3.16 -12.07 -13.02
CA GLU A 93 3.22 -11.12 -14.11
C GLU A 93 1.97 -11.32 -14.97
N LYS A 94 1.04 -10.36 -14.93
CA LYS A 94 -0.22 -10.36 -15.70
C LYS A 94 0.02 -10.77 -17.15
N GLU A 95 1.09 -10.27 -17.77
CA GLU A 95 1.50 -10.61 -19.13
C GLU A 95 1.74 -12.12 -19.35
N ARG A 96 2.22 -12.85 -18.35
CA ARG A 96 2.43 -14.31 -18.46
C ARG A 96 1.10 -15.06 -18.43
N LEU A 97 0.17 -14.62 -17.60
CA LEU A 97 -1.17 -15.20 -17.56
C LEU A 97 -1.94 -14.89 -18.86
N GLU A 98 -1.81 -13.69 -19.39
CA GLU A 98 -2.39 -13.31 -20.69
C GLU A 98 -1.80 -14.17 -21.83
N LYS A 99 -0.48 -14.35 -21.88
CA LYS A 99 0.15 -15.28 -22.83
C LYS A 99 -0.37 -16.69 -22.66
N LEU A 100 -0.49 -17.19 -21.43
CA LEU A 100 -1.01 -18.53 -21.15
C LEU A 100 -2.47 -18.65 -21.63
N TYR A 101 -3.28 -17.64 -21.37
CA TYR A 101 -4.66 -17.55 -21.83
C TYR A 101 -4.78 -17.62 -23.35
N ASP A 102 -3.86 -16.95 -24.07
CA ASP A 102 -3.82 -16.94 -25.53
C ASP A 102 -3.42 -18.30 -26.11
N THR A 103 -2.69 -19.14 -25.36
CA THR A 103 -2.34 -20.50 -25.80
C THR A 103 -3.50 -21.50 -25.74
N ILE A 104 -4.58 -21.19 -25.02
CA ILE A 104 -5.76 -22.05 -24.91
C ILE A 104 -6.42 -22.15 -26.29
N ARG A 105 -6.26 -23.31 -26.96
CA ARG A 105 -6.79 -23.56 -28.31
C ARG A 105 -8.30 -23.82 -28.29
N GLY A 106 -9.00 -23.38 -29.33
CA GLY A 106 -10.45 -23.58 -29.51
C GLY A 106 -11.30 -22.44 -28.93
N LYS A 107 -12.64 -22.56 -29.03
CA LYS A 107 -13.55 -21.58 -28.44
C LYS A 107 -13.54 -21.75 -26.92
N LYS A 108 -13.06 -20.73 -26.21
CA LYS A 108 -13.02 -20.72 -24.74
C LYS A 108 -14.45 -20.80 -24.20
N LYS A 109 -14.67 -21.72 -23.25
CA LYS A 109 -15.97 -21.89 -22.61
C LYS A 109 -16.20 -20.71 -21.66
N VAL A 110 -17.39 -20.11 -21.70
CA VAL A 110 -17.75 -19.02 -20.77
C VAL A 110 -17.66 -19.52 -19.33
N LYS A 111 -16.88 -18.82 -18.50
CA LYS A 111 -16.73 -19.08 -17.07
C LYS A 111 -17.77 -18.31 -16.26
N LYS A 112 -18.50 -19.02 -15.41
CA LYS A 112 -19.58 -18.43 -14.60
C LYS A 112 -19.07 -18.01 -13.23
N PHE A 113 -19.25 -16.74 -12.89
CA PHE A 113 -19.00 -16.21 -11.55
C PHE A 113 -20.29 -15.99 -10.79
N LEU A 114 -20.27 -16.24 -9.48
CA LEU A 114 -21.38 -15.95 -8.60
C LEU A 114 -20.88 -15.20 -7.36
N ILE A 115 -21.50 -14.06 -7.05
CA ILE A 115 -21.26 -13.36 -5.80
C ILE A 115 -22.06 -14.06 -4.70
N TYR A 116 -21.36 -14.58 -3.70
CA TYR A 116 -21.95 -15.27 -2.56
C TYR A 116 -21.82 -14.42 -1.30
N GLY A 117 -22.96 -14.14 -0.68
CA GLY A 117 -23.09 -13.32 0.51
C GLY A 117 -23.92 -12.06 0.28
N ARG A 118 -24.31 -11.44 1.40
CA ARG A 118 -25.26 -10.31 1.42
C ARG A 118 -24.60 -8.94 1.30
N ARG A 119 -23.26 -8.86 1.30
CA ARG A 119 -22.58 -7.58 1.19
C ARG A 119 -22.62 -7.10 -0.26
N ARG A 120 -23.00 -5.84 -0.42
CA ARG A 120 -22.99 -5.18 -1.73
C ARG A 120 -21.55 -5.09 -2.23
N VAL A 121 -21.31 -5.64 -3.41
CA VAL A 121 -20.08 -5.45 -4.17
C VAL A 121 -20.21 -4.15 -4.96
N PHE A 122 -19.30 -3.21 -4.73
CA PHE A 122 -19.28 -1.92 -5.46
C PHE A 122 -18.50 -1.99 -6.77
N THR A 123 -17.70 -3.03 -6.96
CA THR A 123 -16.97 -3.27 -8.20
C THR A 123 -17.92 -3.81 -9.28
N PRO A 124 -18.02 -3.15 -10.44
CA PRO A 124 -18.74 -3.72 -11.58
C PRO A 124 -18.09 -5.02 -12.02
N MET A 125 -18.86 -6.11 -12.01
CA MET A 125 -18.42 -7.41 -12.52
C MET A 125 -18.69 -7.53 -14.03
N ASP A 126 -18.17 -6.55 -14.77
CA ASP A 126 -18.24 -6.51 -16.23
C ASP A 126 -16.89 -6.96 -16.80
N PHE A 127 -16.94 -8.01 -17.62
CA PHE A 127 -15.77 -8.62 -18.22
C PHE A 127 -15.54 -8.18 -19.68
N SER A 128 -16.44 -7.40 -20.26
CA SER A 128 -16.45 -7.07 -21.70
C SER A 128 -15.16 -6.40 -22.20
N TYR A 129 -14.49 -5.63 -21.34
CA TYR A 129 -13.26 -4.90 -21.62
C TYR A 129 -11.99 -5.62 -21.16
N CYS A 130 -12.11 -6.81 -20.58
CA CYS A 130 -10.96 -7.58 -20.09
C CYS A 130 -10.27 -8.34 -21.22
N HIS A 131 -8.95 -8.60 -21.10
CA HIS A 131 -8.22 -9.45 -22.05
C HIS A 131 -8.80 -10.88 -22.10
N ALA A 132 -9.10 -11.43 -20.93
CA ALA A 132 -9.98 -12.58 -20.81
C ALA A 132 -11.40 -12.08 -20.55
N ASN A 133 -12.29 -12.22 -21.52
CA ASN A 133 -13.67 -11.70 -21.46
C ASN A 133 -14.75 -12.79 -21.58
N GLU A 134 -14.38 -14.04 -21.79
CA GLU A 134 -15.27 -15.19 -21.81
C GLU A 134 -15.68 -15.59 -20.38
N CYS A 135 -16.27 -14.64 -19.65
CA CYS A 135 -16.77 -14.78 -18.30
C CYS A 135 -18.10 -14.03 -18.14
N GLU A 136 -19.00 -14.55 -17.31
CA GLU A 136 -20.28 -13.92 -17.01
C GLU A 136 -20.60 -14.03 -15.52
N VAL A 137 -21.50 -13.18 -15.03
CA VAL A 137 -22.04 -13.30 -13.67
C VAL A 137 -23.41 -13.93 -13.72
N ILE A 138 -23.63 -14.95 -12.89
CA ILE A 138 -24.95 -15.51 -12.63
C ILE A 138 -25.50 -15.00 -11.29
N SER A 139 -26.82 -14.82 -11.24
CA SER A 139 -27.56 -14.40 -10.04
C SER A 139 -28.25 -15.59 -9.37
N GLY A 140 -28.57 -15.42 -8.08
CA GLY A 140 -29.22 -16.43 -7.24
C GLY A 140 -28.21 -17.28 -6.46
N MET A 141 -28.07 -17.05 -5.15
CA MET A 141 -27.06 -17.74 -4.31
C MET A 141 -27.29 -19.26 -4.26
N GLU A 142 -28.50 -19.73 -4.50
CA GLU A 142 -28.87 -21.15 -4.63
C GLU A 142 -28.18 -21.84 -5.82
N ARG A 143 -27.77 -21.08 -6.84
CA ARG A 143 -27.10 -21.58 -8.05
C ARG A 143 -25.59 -21.68 -7.92
N TRP A 144 -25.05 -21.57 -6.70
CA TRP A 144 -23.61 -21.58 -6.46
C TRP A 144 -22.88 -22.80 -7.03
N GLN A 145 -23.55 -23.95 -7.20
CA GLN A 145 -22.96 -25.14 -7.80
C GLN A 145 -22.78 -25.03 -9.33
N GLU A 146 -23.50 -24.13 -10.01
CA GLU A 146 -23.33 -23.85 -11.43
C GLU A 146 -22.10 -22.97 -11.74
N ALA A 147 -21.56 -22.29 -10.73
CA ALA A 147 -20.47 -21.34 -10.91
C ALA A 147 -19.11 -22.05 -11.08
N ASP A 148 -18.29 -21.56 -11.99
CA ASP A 148 -16.86 -21.88 -12.06
C ASP A 148 -16.07 -21.11 -10.99
N GLY A 149 -16.53 -19.92 -10.59
CA GLY A 149 -15.89 -19.05 -9.60
C GLY A 149 -16.89 -18.47 -8.59
N LEU A 150 -16.69 -18.75 -7.32
CA LEU A 150 -17.49 -18.20 -6.22
C LEU A 150 -16.76 -17.03 -5.57
N VAL A 151 -17.42 -15.88 -5.45
CA VAL A 151 -16.87 -14.66 -4.83
C VAL A 151 -17.52 -14.45 -3.47
N LEU A 152 -16.80 -14.83 -2.42
CA LEU A 152 -17.22 -14.72 -1.03
C LEU A 152 -17.07 -13.28 -0.54
N THR A 153 -18.15 -12.68 -0.05
CA THR A 153 -18.20 -11.26 0.37
C THR A 153 -18.40 -11.05 1.87
N ASN A 154 -18.67 -12.12 2.60
CA ASN A 154 -18.89 -12.15 4.04
C ASN A 154 -18.52 -13.54 4.58
N GLN A 155 -18.97 -13.85 5.81
CA GLN A 155 -18.73 -15.14 6.46
C GLN A 155 -19.70 -16.25 6.05
N GLU A 156 -20.69 -15.95 5.19
CA GLU A 156 -21.65 -16.97 4.74
C GLU A 156 -20.98 -17.88 3.71
N LEU A 157 -21.13 -19.18 3.90
CA LEU A 157 -20.61 -20.20 3.00
C LEU A 157 -21.75 -21.05 2.46
N PRO A 158 -21.63 -21.54 1.21
CA PRO A 158 -22.58 -22.50 0.69
C PRO A 158 -22.58 -23.77 1.53
N ASN A 159 -23.78 -24.26 1.84
CA ASN A 159 -23.95 -25.57 2.46
C ASN A 159 -23.92 -26.64 1.36
N GLY A 160 -22.91 -27.51 1.37
CA GLY A 160 -22.82 -28.64 0.46
C GLY A 160 -21.38 -28.94 0.02
N ILE A 161 -21.26 -29.92 -0.88
CA ILE A 161 -19.97 -30.33 -1.43
C ILE A 161 -19.59 -29.38 -2.56
N ARG A 162 -18.42 -28.77 -2.43
CA ARG A 162 -17.84 -27.91 -3.46
C ARG A 162 -17.61 -28.70 -4.77
N PRO A 163 -18.14 -28.22 -5.91
CA PRO A 163 -17.88 -28.85 -7.21
C PRO A 163 -16.39 -28.92 -7.55
N SER A 164 -15.97 -30.01 -8.17
CA SER A 164 -14.58 -30.18 -8.60
C SER A 164 -14.18 -29.08 -9.59
N GLY A 165 -13.04 -28.43 -9.33
CA GLY A 165 -12.50 -27.36 -10.17
C GLY A 165 -13.18 -25.99 -9.99
N GLN A 166 -14.22 -25.86 -9.16
CA GLN A 166 -14.77 -24.56 -8.80
C GLN A 166 -13.73 -23.77 -7.99
N LEU A 167 -13.51 -22.51 -8.33
CA LEU A 167 -12.58 -21.60 -7.65
C LEU A 167 -13.30 -20.73 -6.63
N TRP A 168 -12.70 -20.49 -5.48
CA TRP A 168 -13.23 -19.61 -4.44
C TRP A 168 -12.33 -18.39 -4.30
N PHE A 169 -12.96 -17.22 -4.37
CA PHE A 169 -12.34 -15.91 -4.22
C PHE A 169 -12.89 -15.24 -2.96
N THR A 170 -12.04 -14.61 -2.16
CA THR A 170 -12.53 -13.73 -1.07
C THR A 170 -12.39 -12.27 -1.48
N LEU A 171 -13.49 -11.53 -1.51
CA LEU A 171 -13.50 -10.10 -1.81
C LEU A 171 -13.64 -9.29 -0.51
N MET A 172 -12.56 -8.63 -0.12
CA MET A 172 -12.45 -7.93 1.17
C MET A 172 -12.06 -6.47 0.96
N HIS A 173 -13.07 -5.60 0.89
CA HIS A 173 -12.94 -4.14 0.77
C HIS A 173 -13.39 -3.43 2.06
N GLU A 174 -13.09 -4.02 3.21
CA GLU A 174 -13.25 -3.41 4.53
C GLU A 174 -12.12 -3.94 5.40
N SER A 175 -11.72 -3.24 6.45
CA SER A 175 -10.65 -3.69 7.34
C SER A 175 -10.99 -5.01 8.06
N PRO A 176 -9.99 -5.85 8.40
CA PRO A 176 -10.18 -7.08 9.17
C PRO A 176 -11.00 -6.93 10.44
N LEU A 177 -10.88 -5.78 11.12
CA LEU A 177 -11.62 -5.49 12.36
C LEU A 177 -13.12 -5.22 12.15
N ASN A 178 -13.55 -4.98 10.90
CA ASN A 178 -14.95 -4.70 10.53
C ASN A 178 -15.54 -5.77 9.58
N LEU A 179 -14.70 -6.65 9.02
CA LEU A 179 -15.11 -7.77 8.18
C LEU A 179 -14.11 -8.92 8.40
N ALA A 180 -14.44 -9.84 9.31
CA ALA A 180 -13.63 -11.04 9.52
C ALA A 180 -13.98 -12.12 8.48
N VAL A 181 -13.00 -12.94 8.13
CA VAL A 181 -13.15 -14.15 7.31
C VAL A 181 -13.43 -15.33 8.23
N ALA A 182 -14.35 -16.21 7.84
CA ALA A 182 -14.74 -17.35 8.65
C ALA A 182 -13.58 -18.32 8.85
N ASP A 183 -13.34 -18.77 10.09
CA ASP A 183 -12.26 -19.72 10.40
C ASP A 183 -12.42 -21.05 9.68
N SER A 184 -13.62 -21.43 9.26
CA SER A 184 -13.86 -22.63 8.45
C SER A 184 -13.26 -22.56 7.04
N LEU A 185 -12.90 -21.36 6.53
CA LEU A 185 -12.33 -21.18 5.20
C LEU A 185 -10.85 -21.59 5.07
N GLN A 186 -10.16 -21.88 6.18
CA GLN A 186 -8.76 -22.31 6.28
C GLN A 186 -7.96 -22.30 4.97
N ASN A 187 -7.93 -23.43 4.26
CA ASN A 187 -7.19 -23.64 3.00
C ASN A 187 -8.15 -23.84 1.81
N GLU A 188 -9.38 -23.32 1.89
CA GLU A 188 -10.44 -23.48 0.89
C GLU A 188 -10.44 -22.34 -0.13
N VAL A 189 -9.80 -21.21 0.16
CA VAL A 189 -9.80 -20.05 -0.74
C VAL A 189 -8.67 -20.18 -1.74
N ASN A 190 -8.97 -20.07 -3.03
CA ASN A 190 -7.92 -20.06 -4.05
C ASN A 190 -7.25 -18.70 -4.13
N PHE A 191 -8.04 -17.62 -4.21
CA PHE A 191 -7.50 -16.30 -4.51
C PHE A 191 -8.12 -15.22 -3.61
N THR A 192 -7.29 -14.31 -3.10
CA THR A 192 -7.73 -13.19 -2.27
C THR A 192 -7.79 -11.91 -3.11
N ILE A 193 -8.85 -11.13 -2.94
CA ILE A 193 -9.03 -9.82 -3.56
C ILE A 193 -9.20 -8.80 -2.44
N SER A 194 -8.20 -7.94 -2.21
CA SER A 194 -8.28 -6.93 -1.16
C SER A 194 -7.32 -5.77 -1.38
N PHE A 195 -7.41 -4.75 -0.53
CA PHE A 195 -6.47 -3.63 -0.51
C PHE A 195 -5.07 -4.01 0.00
N ARG A 196 -4.84 -5.23 0.49
CA ARG A 196 -3.51 -5.61 0.98
C ARG A 196 -2.58 -5.94 -0.17
N LEU A 197 -1.33 -5.48 -0.08
CA LEU A 197 -0.31 -5.70 -1.11
C LEU A 197 0.07 -7.18 -1.25
N ASP A 198 -0.15 -7.98 -0.20
CA ASP A 198 0.09 -9.43 -0.18
C ASP A 198 -1.16 -10.27 -0.57
N SER A 199 -2.21 -9.64 -1.09
CA SER A 199 -3.35 -10.35 -1.69
C SER A 199 -3.03 -10.90 -3.08
N THR A 200 -3.79 -11.89 -3.55
CA THR A 200 -3.59 -12.43 -4.91
C THR A 200 -3.94 -11.39 -5.98
N ILE A 201 -5.04 -10.67 -5.78
CA ILE A 201 -5.51 -9.59 -6.64
C ILE A 201 -5.56 -8.33 -5.78
N TYR A 202 -4.56 -7.47 -5.95
CA TYR A 202 -4.53 -6.17 -5.31
C TYR A 202 -5.66 -5.29 -5.82
N SER A 203 -6.52 -4.87 -4.90
CA SER A 203 -7.70 -4.06 -5.17
C SER A 203 -7.70 -2.83 -4.27
N SER A 204 -6.95 -1.81 -4.68
CA SER A 204 -6.82 -0.55 -3.96
C SER A 204 -8.07 0.33 -4.07
N TYR A 205 -8.20 1.26 -3.13
CA TYR A 205 -9.21 2.33 -3.22
C TYR A 205 -8.76 3.48 -4.14
N GLY A 206 -7.57 3.38 -4.71
CA GLY A 206 -6.97 4.42 -5.54
C GLY A 206 -5.46 4.23 -5.63
N TYR A 207 -4.86 5.00 -6.53
CA TYR A 207 -3.41 5.03 -6.72
C TYR A 207 -2.98 6.35 -7.37
N TYR A 208 -1.70 6.67 -7.22
CA TYR A 208 -1.05 7.75 -7.94
C TYR A 208 -0.35 7.21 -9.20
N GLU A 209 -0.66 7.81 -10.35
CA GLU A 209 0.03 7.52 -11.60
C GLU A 209 0.94 8.70 -11.97
N PRO A 210 2.27 8.57 -11.83
CA PRO A 210 3.20 9.61 -12.27
C PRO A 210 3.29 9.64 -13.81
N TYR A 211 3.36 10.84 -14.39
CA TYR A 211 3.52 10.99 -15.85
C TYR A 211 4.88 10.50 -16.36
N ILE A 212 5.88 10.38 -15.48
CA ILE A 212 7.20 9.86 -15.79
C ILE A 212 7.53 8.73 -14.80
N LYS A 213 7.88 7.55 -15.33
CA LYS A 213 8.07 6.33 -14.53
C LYS A 213 9.28 6.34 -13.58
N ALA A 214 10.23 7.25 -13.75
CA ALA A 214 11.46 7.31 -12.93
C ALA A 214 11.27 8.05 -11.59
N HIS A 215 10.05 8.51 -11.28
CA HIS A 215 9.76 9.24 -10.04
C HIS A 215 9.66 8.29 -8.85
N GLY A 216 10.37 8.61 -7.76
CA GLY A 216 10.26 7.90 -6.47
C GLY A 216 9.64 8.77 -5.36
N PRO A 217 9.36 8.21 -4.18
CA PRO A 217 8.73 8.91 -3.04
C PRO A 217 9.47 10.15 -2.54
N GLN A 218 10.76 10.28 -2.85
CA GLN A 218 11.61 11.40 -2.43
C GLN A 218 11.76 12.51 -3.48
N THR A 219 11.13 12.36 -4.65
CA THR A 219 11.20 13.34 -5.75
C THR A 219 10.67 14.69 -5.30
N ARG A 220 11.42 15.77 -5.57
CA ARG A 220 11.00 17.15 -5.29
C ARG A 220 10.65 17.84 -6.60
N TYR A 221 9.43 18.33 -6.69
CA TYR A 221 8.93 19.09 -7.82
C TYR A 221 9.04 20.59 -7.59
N PRO A 222 9.19 21.39 -8.66
CA PRO A 222 9.08 22.84 -8.54
C PRO A 222 7.68 23.24 -8.07
N LEU A 223 7.58 24.35 -7.36
CA LEU A 223 6.30 24.88 -6.93
C LEU A 223 5.44 25.29 -8.13
N SER A 224 4.16 24.94 -8.07
CA SER A 224 3.16 25.42 -9.02
C SER A 224 2.93 26.93 -8.83
N PRO A 225 2.66 27.69 -9.91
CA PRO A 225 2.28 29.11 -9.80
C PRO A 225 0.91 29.31 -9.14
N ARG A 226 0.05 28.27 -9.11
CA ARG A 226 -1.23 28.29 -8.41
C ARG A 226 -1.01 28.20 -6.91
N ASN A 227 -1.58 29.16 -6.17
CA ASN A 227 -1.69 29.09 -4.71
C ASN A 227 -2.93 28.27 -4.29
N PHE A 228 -2.72 27.06 -3.81
CA PHE A 228 -3.75 26.14 -3.32
C PHE A 228 -4.33 26.55 -1.95
N ALA A 229 -3.71 27.48 -1.22
CA ALA A 229 -4.26 28.04 0.01
C ALA A 229 -5.21 29.23 -0.23
N ALA A 230 -5.16 29.86 -1.42
CA ALA A 230 -5.94 31.05 -1.71
C ALA A 230 -7.45 30.80 -1.56
N GLY A 231 -8.13 31.70 -0.85
CA GLY A 231 -9.58 31.62 -0.61
C GLY A 231 -10.01 30.65 0.50
N ARG A 232 -9.13 29.78 1.00
CA ARG A 232 -9.43 28.82 2.07
C ARG A 232 -9.23 29.44 3.44
N THR A 233 -10.34 29.75 4.12
CA THR A 233 -10.33 30.41 5.43
C THR A 233 -10.41 29.41 6.59
N LYS A 234 -11.08 28.28 6.39
CA LYS A 234 -11.26 27.23 7.41
C LYS A 234 -10.07 26.29 7.46
N LYS A 235 -9.87 25.67 8.63
CA LYS A 235 -8.67 24.86 8.91
C LYS A 235 -8.88 23.40 8.55
N VAL A 236 -9.55 22.65 9.42
CA VAL A 236 -9.65 21.19 9.29
C VAL A 236 -11.11 20.78 9.11
N ALA A 237 -11.38 19.99 8.07
CA ALA A 237 -12.66 19.29 7.90
C ALA A 237 -12.50 17.79 8.15
N TRP A 238 -13.55 17.14 8.64
CA TRP A 238 -13.59 15.68 8.76
C TRP A 238 -14.97 15.12 8.43
N PHE A 239 -15.05 14.17 7.50
CA PHE A 239 -16.30 13.45 7.23
C PHE A 239 -16.26 12.09 7.93
N VAL A 240 -17.19 11.86 8.85
CA VAL A 240 -17.20 10.66 9.67
C VAL A 240 -18.62 10.27 10.10
N SER A 241 -18.94 8.99 9.91
CA SER A 241 -20.24 8.40 10.27
C SER A 241 -20.16 7.16 11.16
N ASN A 242 -18.98 6.52 11.26
CA ASN A 242 -18.75 5.44 12.23
C ASN A 242 -18.09 6.01 13.50
N CYS A 243 -18.92 6.19 14.53
CA CYS A 243 -18.53 6.89 15.77
C CYS A 243 -17.93 5.95 16.83
N LEU A 244 -17.99 4.64 16.60
CA LEU A 244 -17.40 3.60 17.45
C LEU A 244 -16.36 2.78 16.66
N PRO A 245 -15.33 3.44 16.09
CA PRO A 245 -14.31 2.75 15.31
C PRO A 245 -13.42 1.88 16.21
N LYS A 246 -12.67 0.97 15.58
CA LYS A 246 -11.65 0.16 16.27
C LYS A 246 -10.29 0.87 16.30
N SER A 247 -10.12 1.94 15.52
CA SER A 247 -9.00 2.88 15.62
C SER A 247 -9.23 3.98 16.69
N PRO A 248 -8.17 4.63 17.20
CA PRO A 248 -8.28 5.74 18.15
C PRO A 248 -8.73 7.06 17.51
N ARG A 249 -9.18 7.07 16.25
CA ARG A 249 -9.44 8.30 15.46
C ARG A 249 -10.38 9.30 16.12
N MET A 250 -11.40 8.83 16.85
CA MET A 250 -12.34 9.73 17.55
C MET A 250 -11.65 10.46 18.70
N ARG A 251 -10.82 9.75 19.47
CA ARG A 251 -10.04 10.35 20.57
C ARG A 251 -9.01 11.33 20.01
N TYR A 252 -8.27 10.93 18.97
CA TYR A 252 -7.26 11.78 18.34
C TYR A 252 -7.88 13.07 17.79
N ALA A 253 -8.98 12.97 17.04
CA ALA A 253 -9.67 14.13 16.49
C ALA A 253 -10.20 15.05 17.60
N LYS A 254 -10.78 14.49 18.67
CA LYS A 254 -11.23 15.26 19.84
C LYS A 254 -10.10 16.03 20.50
N GLU A 255 -8.94 15.40 20.71
CA GLU A 255 -7.77 16.06 21.28
C GLU A 255 -7.21 17.13 20.34
N LEU A 256 -7.14 16.85 19.03
CA LEU A 256 -6.74 17.84 18.03
C LEU A 256 -7.65 19.08 18.04
N SER A 257 -8.97 18.89 18.17
CA SER A 257 -9.96 19.97 18.23
C SER A 257 -9.76 20.94 19.40
N ARG A 258 -9.01 20.55 20.44
CA ARG A 258 -8.65 21.45 21.55
C ARG A 258 -7.61 22.50 21.13
N HIS A 259 -6.86 22.23 20.07
CA HIS A 259 -5.70 23.03 19.66
C HIS A 259 -5.91 23.74 18.33
N ILE A 260 -6.79 23.25 17.45
CA ILE A 260 -7.13 23.87 16.16
C ILE A 260 -8.60 23.58 15.82
N PRO A 261 -9.35 24.51 15.18
CA PRO A 261 -10.73 24.22 14.79
C PRO A 261 -10.84 23.03 13.83
N VAL A 262 -11.66 22.05 14.20
CA VAL A 262 -12.00 20.88 13.39
C VAL A 262 -13.52 20.83 13.21
N ASP A 263 -13.96 21.03 11.97
CA ASP A 263 -15.35 20.97 11.57
C ASP A 263 -15.70 19.51 11.20
N ILE A 264 -16.56 18.88 12.01
CA ILE A 264 -16.89 17.45 11.90
C ILE A 264 -18.27 17.30 11.26
N TYR A 265 -18.30 16.67 10.09
CA TYR A 265 -19.51 16.41 9.31
C TYR A 265 -19.92 14.94 9.37
N GLY A 266 -21.24 14.69 9.32
CA GLY A 266 -21.82 13.35 9.32
C GLY A 266 -22.31 12.94 10.70
N ALA A 267 -22.64 11.66 10.87
CA ALA A 267 -23.33 11.17 12.06
C ALA A 267 -22.55 11.34 13.39
N CYS A 268 -21.24 11.58 13.33
CA CYS A 268 -20.41 11.76 14.52
C CYS A 268 -20.08 13.22 14.83
N GLY A 269 -20.66 14.16 14.09
CA GLY A 269 -20.46 15.59 14.27
C GLY A 269 -21.77 16.36 14.23
N SER A 270 -21.68 17.67 14.45
CA SER A 270 -22.83 18.57 14.42
C SER A 270 -23.09 19.17 13.03
N MET A 271 -22.16 19.01 12.08
CA MET A 271 -22.28 19.61 10.76
C MET A 271 -22.88 18.64 9.73
N SER A 272 -23.61 19.19 8.78
CA SER A 272 -24.20 18.44 7.67
C SER A 272 -23.70 18.97 6.34
N CYS A 273 -23.61 18.06 5.37
CA CYS A 273 -23.26 18.41 4.01
C CYS A 273 -24.41 19.17 3.34
N PRO A 274 -24.11 20.17 2.51
CA PRO A 274 -25.08 20.70 1.56
C PRO A 274 -25.65 19.55 0.74
N LYS A 275 -26.98 19.51 0.61
CA LYS A 275 -27.67 18.53 -0.23
C LYS A 275 -28.01 19.18 -1.56
N ASN A 276 -27.73 18.49 -2.66
CA ASN A 276 -28.33 18.83 -3.92
C ASN A 276 -29.78 18.34 -3.92
N ILE A 277 -30.72 19.27 -4.09
CA ILE A 277 -32.16 18.97 -4.03
C ILE A 277 -32.59 18.15 -5.26
N GLU A 278 -31.94 18.33 -6.41
CA GLU A 278 -32.31 17.64 -7.66
C GLU A 278 -31.79 16.21 -7.70
N THR A 279 -30.55 15.96 -7.25
CA THR A 279 -29.94 14.62 -7.30
C THR A 279 -30.07 13.85 -5.98
N TYR A 280 -30.58 14.50 -4.92
CA TYR A 280 -30.58 14.03 -3.53
C TYR A 280 -29.19 13.54 -3.04
N SER A 281 -28.12 13.85 -3.77
CA SER A 281 -26.76 13.53 -3.42
C SER A 281 -26.16 14.69 -2.63
N SER A 282 -25.45 14.36 -1.56
CA SER A 282 -24.67 15.33 -0.80
C SER A 282 -23.18 15.24 -1.11
N THR A 283 -22.71 14.20 -1.79
CA THR A 283 -21.28 13.89 -1.82
C THR A 283 -20.48 14.89 -2.66
N ARG A 284 -20.93 15.21 -3.88
CA ARG A 284 -20.17 16.08 -4.80
C ARG A 284 -20.09 17.52 -4.30
N GLU A 285 -21.21 18.05 -3.83
CA GLU A 285 -21.35 19.40 -3.30
C GLU A 285 -20.56 19.54 -2.00
N CYS A 286 -20.52 18.49 -1.16
CA CYS A 286 -19.75 18.51 0.06
C CYS A 286 -18.24 18.45 -0.21
N LEU A 287 -17.80 17.63 -1.17
CA LEU A 287 -16.41 17.60 -1.64
C LEU A 287 -15.98 18.94 -2.26
N LYS A 288 -16.85 19.57 -3.05
CA LYS A 288 -16.63 20.93 -3.58
C LYS A 288 -16.49 21.95 -2.44
N MET A 289 -17.38 21.90 -1.45
CA MET A 289 -17.38 22.81 -0.30
C MET A 289 -16.11 22.67 0.53
N ILE A 290 -15.60 21.46 0.78
CA ILE A 290 -14.32 21.31 1.50
C ILE A 290 -13.15 21.86 0.69
N ARG A 291 -13.08 21.56 -0.61
CA ARG A 291 -12.03 22.04 -1.52
C ARG A 291 -11.94 23.57 -1.57
N GLU A 292 -13.08 24.24 -1.49
CA GLU A 292 -13.16 25.70 -1.62
C GLU A 292 -12.90 26.44 -0.29
N ASN A 293 -13.18 25.80 0.85
CA ASN A 293 -13.16 26.50 2.14
C ASN A 293 -12.06 26.04 3.11
N TYR A 294 -11.55 24.81 2.99
CA TYR A 294 -10.67 24.20 3.99
C TYR A 294 -9.27 23.93 3.47
N LYS A 295 -8.27 24.17 4.32
CA LYS A 295 -6.87 23.83 4.04
C LYS A 295 -6.56 22.35 4.25
N PHE A 296 -7.12 21.72 5.29
CA PHE A 296 -6.79 20.36 5.69
C PHE A 296 -8.02 19.46 5.79
N TYR A 297 -7.83 18.17 5.52
CA TYR A 297 -8.85 17.14 5.67
C TYR A 297 -8.34 15.97 6.51
N LEU A 298 -9.11 15.51 7.51
CA LEU A 298 -8.75 14.32 8.27
C LEU A 298 -9.12 13.05 7.47
N SER A 299 -8.11 12.42 6.87
CA SER A 299 -8.21 11.13 6.19
C SER A 299 -7.98 9.98 7.18
N PHE A 300 -8.76 9.95 8.27
CA PHE A 300 -8.59 8.97 9.36
C PHE A 300 -9.37 7.67 9.14
N GLU A 301 -8.64 6.56 9.06
CA GLU A 301 -9.20 5.24 8.85
C GLU A 301 -9.86 4.66 10.10
N ASN A 302 -10.89 3.84 9.87
CA ASN A 302 -11.70 3.24 10.94
C ASN A 302 -10.94 2.15 11.74
N SER A 303 -9.80 1.71 11.22
CA SER A 303 -8.92 0.68 11.76
C SER A 303 -7.48 1.03 11.44
N LEU A 304 -6.55 0.66 12.33
CA LEU A 304 -5.12 0.76 12.08
C LEU A 304 -4.65 -0.58 11.51
N CYS A 305 -4.50 -0.67 10.19
CA CYS A 305 -4.13 -1.91 9.52
C CYS A 305 -3.10 -1.61 8.42
N PRO A 306 -2.18 -2.55 8.14
CA PRO A 306 -1.29 -2.47 6.98
C PRO A 306 -2.09 -2.29 5.69
N ASP A 307 -1.56 -1.50 4.78
CA ASP A 307 -2.09 -1.17 3.45
C ASP A 307 -3.50 -0.56 3.40
N TYR A 308 -4.18 -0.40 4.55
CA TYR A 308 -5.57 0.07 4.59
C TYR A 308 -5.63 1.58 4.40
N ILE A 309 -5.59 1.99 3.13
CA ILE A 309 -5.63 3.38 2.67
C ILE A 309 -6.79 3.52 1.69
N THR A 310 -7.78 4.34 2.04
CA THR A 310 -9.10 4.28 1.41
C THR A 310 -9.47 5.52 0.59
N GLU A 311 -10.75 5.65 0.21
CA GLU A 311 -11.33 6.82 -0.46
C GLU A 311 -11.07 8.11 0.32
N LYS A 312 -10.86 8.02 1.65
CA LYS A 312 -10.59 9.18 2.50
C LYS A 312 -9.33 9.94 2.08
N LEU A 313 -8.31 9.22 1.59
CA LEU A 313 -7.11 9.82 1.05
C LEU A 313 -7.32 10.22 -0.41
N TYR A 314 -7.65 9.24 -1.27
CA TYR A 314 -7.63 9.44 -2.72
C TYR A 314 -8.77 10.35 -3.18
N LYS A 315 -10.02 9.92 -2.92
CA LYS A 315 -11.22 10.62 -3.36
C LYS A 315 -11.46 11.89 -2.57
N ASN A 316 -11.53 11.79 -1.25
CA ASN A 316 -11.99 12.92 -0.43
C ASN A 316 -10.93 14.02 -0.31
N ALA A 317 -9.63 13.66 -0.34
CA ALA A 317 -8.55 14.62 -0.16
C ALA A 317 -7.78 14.94 -1.44
N LEU A 318 -6.90 14.04 -1.90
CA LEU A 318 -5.94 14.34 -2.98
C LEU A 318 -6.63 14.75 -4.29
N ARG A 319 -7.66 14.01 -4.73
CA ARG A 319 -8.43 14.34 -5.94
C ARG A 319 -9.25 15.63 -5.80
N ASN A 320 -9.54 16.06 -4.58
CA ASN A 320 -10.22 17.32 -4.28
C ASN A 320 -9.25 18.41 -3.81
N GLU A 321 -7.96 18.27 -4.10
CA GLU A 321 -6.94 19.32 -3.93
C GLU A 321 -6.86 19.87 -2.50
N ILE A 322 -7.16 19.06 -1.49
CA ILE A 322 -7.07 19.44 -0.07
C ILE A 322 -6.00 18.60 0.60
N LEU A 323 -5.23 19.19 1.53
CA LEU A 323 -4.08 18.52 2.12
C LEU A 323 -4.54 17.47 3.16
N PRO A 324 -4.34 16.16 2.90
CA PRO A 324 -4.75 15.12 3.83
C PRO A 324 -3.85 15.07 5.07
N ILE A 325 -4.50 14.94 6.23
CA ILE A 325 -3.90 14.50 7.49
C ILE A 325 -4.33 13.04 7.69
N VAL A 326 -3.38 12.12 7.64
CA VAL A 326 -3.66 10.67 7.52
C VAL A 326 -3.40 9.92 8.83
N MET A 327 -4.21 8.88 9.07
CA MET A 327 -4.07 7.92 10.16
C MET A 327 -4.65 6.59 9.69
N GLY A 328 -3.88 5.50 9.80
CA GLY A 328 -4.32 4.16 9.38
C GLY A 328 -3.11 3.24 9.21
N ALA A 329 -2.68 3.09 7.97
CA ALA A 329 -1.40 2.47 7.60
C ALA A 329 -0.19 3.25 8.20
N SER A 330 1.02 2.74 8.00
CA SER A 330 2.26 3.40 8.42
C SER A 330 2.66 4.55 7.50
N LEU A 331 3.51 5.45 8.02
CA LEU A 331 4.08 6.55 7.24
C LEU A 331 4.77 6.04 5.96
N GLU A 332 5.51 4.92 6.04
CA GLU A 332 6.19 4.36 4.87
C GLU A 332 5.19 3.80 3.85
N GLU A 333 4.15 3.09 4.28
CA GLU A 333 3.10 2.60 3.38
C GLU A 333 2.38 3.75 2.65
N TYR A 334 2.09 4.86 3.34
CA TYR A 334 1.55 6.04 2.67
C TYR A 334 2.54 6.64 1.66
N LYS A 335 3.85 6.69 1.95
CA LYS A 335 4.86 7.21 1.02
C LYS A 335 4.96 6.39 -0.27
N GLU A 336 4.77 5.07 -0.19
CA GLU A 336 4.87 4.19 -1.36
C GLU A 336 3.72 4.39 -2.36
N VAL A 337 2.53 4.79 -1.89
CA VAL A 337 1.31 4.84 -2.73
C VAL A 337 0.84 6.26 -3.08
N THR A 338 1.47 7.29 -2.53
CA THR A 338 1.07 8.69 -2.72
C THR A 338 2.05 9.49 -3.56
N PRO A 339 1.62 10.63 -4.12
CA PRO A 339 2.57 11.57 -4.68
C PRO A 339 3.58 12.01 -3.60
N PRO A 340 4.85 12.25 -3.96
CA PRO A 340 5.86 12.75 -3.05
C PRO A 340 5.40 13.99 -2.29
N TYR A 341 5.64 14.02 -0.98
CA TYR A 341 5.32 15.16 -0.11
C TYR A 341 3.87 15.63 -0.18
N SER A 342 2.88 14.73 -0.33
CA SER A 342 1.47 15.12 -0.56
C SER A 342 0.53 14.97 0.65
N PHE A 343 1.04 14.55 1.80
CA PHE A 343 0.24 14.27 2.99
C PHE A 343 0.99 14.58 4.30
N ILE A 344 0.22 14.72 5.39
CA ILE A 344 0.74 14.84 6.75
C ILE A 344 0.31 13.61 7.54
N HIS A 345 1.26 12.84 8.08
CA HIS A 345 0.95 11.67 8.92
C HIS A 345 0.97 12.03 10.39
N VAL A 346 -0.01 11.54 11.16
CA VAL A 346 -0.08 11.80 12.61
C VAL A 346 1.18 11.38 13.39
N ASP A 347 1.77 10.23 13.05
CA ASP A 347 2.98 9.71 13.70
C ASP A 347 4.26 10.56 13.47
N GLN A 348 4.22 11.57 12.59
CA GLN A 348 5.32 12.54 12.45
C GLN A 348 5.41 13.49 13.66
N PHE A 349 4.37 13.53 14.50
CA PHE A 349 4.27 14.42 15.64
C PHE A 349 4.16 13.64 16.95
N GLU A 350 4.68 14.22 18.03
CA GLU A 350 4.61 13.62 19.37
C GLU A 350 3.19 13.63 19.95
N SER A 351 2.36 14.60 19.54
CA SER A 351 1.00 14.75 20.05
C SER A 351 0.10 15.52 19.08
N PRO A 352 -1.24 15.43 19.25
CA PRO A 352 -2.19 16.27 18.52
C PRO A 352 -1.91 17.78 18.66
N ALA A 353 -1.36 18.23 19.80
CA ALA A 353 -0.95 19.62 20.01
C ALA A 353 0.20 20.03 19.09
N LYS A 354 1.23 19.17 18.95
CA LYS A 354 2.35 19.42 18.04
C LYS A 354 1.94 19.38 16.57
N LEU A 355 1.02 18.48 16.21
CA LEU A 355 0.39 18.53 14.90
C LEU A 355 -0.34 19.87 14.70
N ALA A 356 -1.16 20.32 15.65
CA ALA A 356 -1.87 21.60 15.53
C ALA A 356 -0.95 22.82 15.41
N GLU A 357 0.19 22.84 16.12
CA GLU A 357 1.23 23.87 15.94
C GLU A 357 1.72 23.91 14.48
N TYR A 358 2.01 22.75 13.90
CA TYR A 358 2.45 22.63 12.51
C TYR A 358 1.38 23.06 11.51
N LEU A 359 0.12 22.67 11.72
CA LEU A 359 -1.00 23.10 10.87
C LEU A 359 -1.22 24.62 10.93
N LYS A 360 -1.02 25.26 12.09
CA LYS A 360 -1.07 26.72 12.22
C LYS A 360 0.10 27.41 11.51
N TYR A 361 1.28 26.79 11.50
CA TYR A 361 2.41 27.26 10.71
C TYR A 361 2.07 27.24 9.21
N LEU A 362 1.57 26.11 8.69
CA LEU A 362 1.16 25.97 7.30
C LEU A 362 0.00 26.92 6.94
N ASP A 363 -0.92 27.16 7.88
CA ASP A 363 -2.01 28.11 7.66
C ASP A 363 -1.52 29.55 7.42
N ARG A 364 -0.43 29.95 8.09
CA ARG A 364 0.17 31.29 8.01
C ARG A 364 1.26 31.42 6.94
N ASN A 365 1.73 30.30 6.40
CA ASN A 365 2.79 30.24 5.40
C ASN A 365 2.31 29.50 4.15
N ASP A 366 1.75 30.27 3.21
CA ASP A 366 1.27 29.73 1.94
C ASP A 366 2.40 29.07 1.14
N THR A 367 3.65 29.53 1.23
CA THR A 367 4.76 28.88 0.51
C THR A 367 4.96 27.45 1.02
N ALA A 368 5.08 27.27 2.33
CA ALA A 368 5.24 25.95 2.94
C ALA A 368 4.00 25.05 2.73
N TYR A 369 2.80 25.63 2.74
CA TYR A 369 1.58 24.87 2.42
C TYR A 369 1.58 24.39 0.96
N ASN A 370 2.00 25.22 0.01
CA ASN A 370 2.02 24.88 -1.41
C ASN A 370 3.11 23.87 -1.79
N GLU A 371 4.14 23.66 -0.96
CA GLU A 371 5.09 22.55 -1.13
C GLU A 371 4.39 21.18 -1.19
N TYR A 372 3.29 21.02 -0.45
CA TYR A 372 2.49 19.79 -0.46
C TYR A 372 1.71 19.54 -1.75
N PHE A 373 1.64 20.54 -2.63
CA PHE A 373 0.91 20.50 -3.89
C PHE A 373 1.85 20.55 -5.09
N ALA A 374 3.17 20.52 -4.89
CA ALA A 374 4.16 20.58 -5.96
C ALA A 374 4.05 19.40 -6.96
N TRP A 375 3.48 18.27 -6.53
CA TRP A 375 3.23 17.11 -7.40
C TRP A 375 2.16 17.34 -8.48
N HIS A 376 1.31 18.36 -8.34
CA HIS A 376 0.29 18.66 -9.35
C HIS A 376 0.94 18.98 -10.70
N GLY A 377 0.41 18.36 -11.77
CA GLY A 377 0.99 18.45 -13.11
C GLY A 377 2.09 17.42 -13.39
N HIS A 378 2.47 16.61 -12.40
CA HIS A 378 3.45 15.52 -12.56
C HIS A 378 2.84 14.12 -12.43
N GLY A 379 1.53 14.03 -12.22
CA GLY A 379 0.78 12.78 -12.23
C GLY A 379 -0.69 13.01 -11.90
N ILE A 380 -1.44 11.91 -11.83
CA ILE A 380 -2.88 11.90 -11.60
C ILE A 380 -3.26 10.93 -10.47
N ILE A 381 -4.33 11.27 -9.74
CA ILE A 381 -4.92 10.39 -8.73
C ILE A 381 -6.12 9.67 -9.33
N HIS A 382 -6.04 8.34 -9.31
CA HIS A 382 -7.15 7.46 -9.59
C HIS A 382 -7.79 7.07 -8.26
N ASP A 383 -9.11 7.18 -8.13
CA ASP A 383 -9.85 6.94 -6.88
C ASP A 383 -10.76 5.71 -6.93
N TRP A 384 -10.66 4.91 -8.02
CA TRP A 384 -11.27 3.60 -8.20
C TRP A 384 -10.87 3.00 -9.57
N ASP A 385 -9.90 2.06 -9.65
CA ASP A 385 -9.64 1.33 -10.92
C ASP A 385 -8.79 0.05 -10.77
N SER A 386 -9.11 -0.83 -9.81
CA SER A 386 -8.38 -2.10 -9.68
C SER A 386 -8.83 -3.19 -10.65
N GLN A 387 -10.00 -3.04 -11.27
CA GLN A 387 -10.65 -3.99 -12.20
C GLN A 387 -10.41 -5.48 -11.84
N PRO A 388 -10.64 -5.89 -10.56
CA PRO A 388 -10.25 -7.22 -10.09
C PRO A 388 -10.94 -8.35 -10.88
N GLN A 389 -12.10 -8.08 -11.47
CA GLN A 389 -12.83 -9.01 -12.33
C GLN A 389 -12.02 -9.44 -13.57
N CYS A 390 -11.17 -8.58 -14.14
CA CYS A 390 -10.32 -8.99 -15.26
C CYS A 390 -9.28 -10.04 -14.82
N ALA A 391 -8.66 -9.83 -13.65
CA ALA A 391 -7.75 -10.81 -13.08
C ALA A 391 -8.49 -12.10 -12.69
N MET A 392 -9.70 -11.99 -12.14
CA MET A 392 -10.52 -13.16 -11.82
C MET A 392 -10.82 -14.01 -13.06
N CYS A 393 -11.28 -13.40 -14.16
CA CYS A 393 -11.59 -14.13 -15.39
C CYS A 393 -10.34 -14.81 -15.94
N LEU A 394 -9.23 -14.09 -15.99
CA LEU A 394 -7.95 -14.62 -16.43
C LEU A 394 -7.50 -15.82 -15.59
N LEU A 395 -7.62 -15.73 -14.26
CA LEU A 395 -7.33 -16.84 -13.35
C LEU A 395 -8.30 -18.01 -13.55
N ALA A 396 -9.59 -17.78 -13.75
CA ALA A 396 -10.55 -18.88 -13.96
C ALA A 396 -10.27 -19.72 -15.21
N HIS A 397 -9.68 -19.13 -16.24
CA HIS A 397 -9.26 -19.84 -17.44
C HIS A 397 -7.89 -20.49 -17.32
N THR A 398 -6.97 -19.89 -16.57
CA THR A 398 -5.56 -20.33 -16.51
C THR A 398 -5.23 -21.24 -15.34
N SER A 399 -5.92 -21.12 -14.20
CA SER A 399 -5.66 -21.92 -12.99
C SER A 399 -5.66 -23.44 -13.21
N PRO A 400 -6.56 -24.01 -14.04
CA PRO A 400 -6.53 -25.44 -14.35
C PRO A 400 -5.20 -25.92 -14.97
N LEU A 401 -4.40 -25.02 -15.56
CA LEU A 401 -3.15 -25.35 -16.27
C LEU A 401 -1.93 -25.42 -15.35
N PHE A 402 -1.97 -24.78 -14.18
CA PHE A 402 -0.87 -24.78 -13.21
C PHE A 402 -1.22 -25.46 -11.88
N GLY A 403 -2.43 -26.01 -11.76
CA GLY A 403 -2.86 -26.82 -10.63
C GLY A 403 -3.56 -26.02 -9.53
N PRO A 404 -4.14 -26.73 -8.53
CA PRO A 404 -4.91 -26.09 -7.48
C PRO A 404 -3.99 -25.27 -6.56
N TYR A 405 -4.25 -23.97 -6.51
CA TYR A 405 -3.60 -23.03 -5.59
C TYR A 405 -4.57 -22.66 -4.47
N TRP A 406 -4.08 -22.57 -3.24
CA TRP A 406 -4.87 -22.22 -2.06
C TRP A 406 -4.11 -21.22 -1.19
N VAL A 407 -4.80 -20.21 -0.68
CA VAL A 407 -4.26 -19.30 0.32
C VAL A 407 -4.27 -20.02 1.67
N PRO A 408 -3.09 -20.30 2.27
CA PRO A 408 -3.03 -21.06 3.51
C PRO A 408 -3.56 -20.25 4.68
N GLN A 409 -4.40 -20.86 5.53
CA GLN A 409 -4.97 -20.24 6.73
C GLN A 409 -5.52 -18.82 6.44
N VAL A 410 -6.33 -18.67 5.38
CA VAL A 410 -6.81 -17.38 4.89
C VAL A 410 -7.49 -16.55 5.98
N ALA A 411 -8.22 -17.20 6.88
CA ALA A 411 -8.87 -16.55 8.02
C ALA A 411 -7.84 -15.91 8.96
N ARG A 412 -6.76 -16.62 9.29
CA ARG A 412 -5.68 -16.10 10.13
C ARG A 412 -4.93 -14.98 9.45
N TRP A 413 -4.52 -15.18 8.19
CA TRP A 413 -3.84 -14.15 7.40
C TRP A 413 -4.62 -12.83 7.41
N TRP A 414 -5.94 -12.91 7.25
CA TRP A 414 -6.80 -11.75 7.21
C TRP A 414 -7.13 -11.19 8.60
N ASN A 415 -7.72 -12.00 9.49
CA ASN A 415 -8.25 -11.58 10.80
C ASN A 415 -7.15 -11.03 11.72
N ASP A 416 -5.94 -11.59 11.64
CA ASP A 416 -4.78 -11.10 12.41
C ASP A 416 -4.08 -9.91 11.73
N GLY A 417 -4.52 -9.50 10.53
CA GLY A 417 -3.81 -8.56 9.67
C GLY A 417 -3.56 -7.18 10.29
N CYS A 418 -4.38 -6.76 11.25
CA CYS A 418 -4.23 -5.47 11.94
C CYS A 418 -3.45 -5.57 13.26
N ASN A 419 -3.01 -6.77 13.67
CA ASN A 419 -2.40 -6.98 14.96
C ASN A 419 -1.06 -6.24 15.08
N GLY A 420 -0.84 -5.62 16.24
CA GLY A 420 0.42 -4.94 16.57
C GLY A 420 0.57 -3.51 16.05
N ARG A 421 -0.31 -3.03 15.14
CA ARG A 421 -0.25 -1.64 14.68
C ARG A 421 -0.73 -0.69 15.79
N ARG A 422 0.11 0.30 16.11
CA ARG A 422 -0.17 1.37 17.09
C ARG A 422 0.31 2.71 16.55
N LEU A 423 -0.33 3.78 16.97
CA LEU A 423 0.15 5.14 16.72
C LEU A 423 1.30 5.48 17.67
N ARG A 424 2.12 6.45 17.28
CA ARG A 424 3.12 7.05 18.17
C ARG A 424 2.46 7.72 19.37
N TRP A 425 1.32 8.38 19.15
CA TRP A 425 0.52 8.97 20.21
C TRP A 425 -0.36 7.92 20.87
N ASN A 426 -0.27 7.81 22.20
CA ASN A 426 -1.12 6.94 23.01
C ASN A 426 -1.89 7.81 24.04
N PRO A 427 -3.24 7.86 23.97
CA PRO A 427 -4.04 8.63 24.94
C PRO A 427 -4.03 8.04 26.35
N GLU A 428 -3.60 6.78 26.51
CA GLU A 428 -3.57 6.08 27.79
C GLU A 428 -2.17 6.07 28.42
N ASP A 429 -1.13 6.48 27.68
CA ASP A 429 0.19 6.76 28.27
C ASP A 429 0.16 8.12 28.97
N ASN A 430 -0.14 8.09 30.26
CA ASN A 430 0.27 9.15 31.19
C ASN A 430 1.77 9.07 31.54
N SER A 431 2.53 8.17 30.92
CA SER A 431 3.98 8.09 31.12
C SER A 431 4.66 9.26 30.41
N CYS A 432 5.20 10.20 31.18
CA CYS A 432 6.16 11.21 30.70
C CYS A 432 7.20 10.51 29.79
N PRO A 433 7.54 11.06 28.61
CA PRO A 433 8.64 10.53 27.83
C PRO A 433 9.91 10.59 28.68
N ALA A 434 10.55 9.44 28.92
CA ALA A 434 11.86 9.42 29.56
C ALA A 434 12.85 10.12 28.63
N VAL A 435 13.35 11.28 29.02
CA VAL A 435 14.45 11.95 28.33
C VAL A 435 15.75 11.37 28.87
N PHE A 436 16.49 10.64 28.03
CA PHE A 436 17.84 10.22 28.35
C PHE A 436 18.79 11.40 28.15
N ILE A 437 19.24 12.02 29.24
CA ILE A 437 20.32 13.01 29.20
C ILE A 437 21.63 12.26 29.39
N VAL A 438 22.48 12.23 28.36
CA VAL A 438 23.85 11.73 28.49
C VAL A 438 24.70 12.83 29.12
N VAL A 439 25.03 12.68 30.40
CA VAL A 439 25.98 13.56 31.10
C VAL A 439 27.37 12.95 30.95
N HIS A 440 28.25 13.59 30.19
CA HIS A 440 29.68 13.24 30.19
C HIS A 440 30.34 13.84 31.43
N VAL A 441 30.66 13.01 32.41
CA VAL A 441 31.52 13.37 33.54
C VAL A 441 32.93 12.90 33.22
N ASN A 442 33.90 13.82 33.26
CA ASN A 442 35.30 13.52 32.99
C ASN A 442 35.87 12.55 34.03
N ASN A 443 36.60 11.56 33.52
CA ASN A 443 37.41 10.54 34.19
C ASN A 443 36.70 9.55 35.14
N GLU A 444 36.64 8.31 34.66
CA GLU A 444 36.54 7.05 35.41
C GLU A 444 35.25 6.80 36.20
N SER A 445 34.09 6.82 35.53
CA SER A 445 32.97 5.86 35.69
C SER A 445 31.76 6.29 34.86
N GLN A 446 31.22 5.40 34.03
CA GLN A 446 29.96 5.64 33.31
C GLN A 446 28.78 5.29 34.23
N HIS A 447 28.12 6.30 34.79
CA HIS A 447 26.80 6.14 35.41
C HIS A 447 25.73 6.74 34.49
N PHE A 448 24.76 5.91 34.10
CA PHE A 448 23.54 6.35 33.43
C PHE A 448 22.56 6.84 34.49
N GLN A 449 22.21 8.13 34.48
CA GLN A 449 21.12 8.66 35.29
C GLN A 449 19.94 9.00 34.39
N THR A 450 18.79 8.42 34.69
CA THR A 450 17.51 8.76 34.07
C THR A 450 16.91 9.94 34.83
N LEU A 451 16.74 11.08 34.17
CA LEU A 451 16.10 12.27 34.75
C LEU A 451 14.70 12.43 34.15
N THR A 452 13.68 12.34 35.01
CA THR A 452 12.29 12.56 34.63
C THR A 452 11.92 14.01 34.87
N LEU A 453 11.88 14.84 33.83
CA LEU A 453 11.36 16.21 33.90
C LEU A 453 9.88 16.21 33.49
N CYS A 454 8.98 16.22 34.47
CA CYS A 454 7.55 16.41 34.22
C CYS A 454 7.16 17.86 34.59
N ASN A 455 7.01 18.74 33.60
CA ASN A 455 6.37 20.03 33.81
C ASN A 455 4.93 19.97 33.29
N HIS A 456 3.97 19.51 34.10
CA HIS A 456 2.56 19.89 33.95
C HIS A 456 1.77 19.71 35.26
N SER A 457 1.55 20.82 35.95
CA SER A 457 0.32 21.08 36.71
C SER A 457 -0.07 22.53 36.52
N PRO A 458 -1.34 22.87 36.23
CA PRO A 458 -1.83 24.22 36.35
C PRO A 458 -2.11 24.52 37.83
N SER A 459 -1.68 25.69 38.29
CA SER A 459 -1.80 26.25 39.66
C SER A 459 -0.79 25.74 40.70
N LEU A 460 0.22 26.59 40.96
CA LEU A 460 0.67 26.95 42.31
C LEU A 460 1.58 28.18 42.17
N SER A 461 1.15 29.27 42.79
CA SER A 461 1.89 30.51 42.97
C SER A 461 3.19 30.28 43.75
N GLU A 462 4.22 31.06 43.40
CA GLU A 462 5.37 31.46 44.23
C GLU A 462 5.70 30.61 45.47
N LYS A 463 6.86 29.92 45.43
CA LYS A 463 7.97 30.14 46.37
C LYS A 463 9.20 29.32 45.98
N HIS A 464 10.35 29.96 46.15
CA HIS A 464 11.67 29.37 46.06
C HIS A 464 11.88 28.24 47.09
N ASP A 465 12.83 27.38 46.73
CA ASP A 465 13.67 26.50 47.56
C ASP A 465 13.35 25.00 47.70
N THR A 466 14.42 24.24 47.42
CA THR A 466 14.74 22.84 47.79
C THR A 466 14.00 21.69 47.09
N MET A 467 14.68 21.10 46.09
CA MET A 467 14.41 19.74 45.61
C MET A 467 14.86 18.72 46.66
N THR A 468 13.91 18.00 47.25
CA THR A 468 14.18 16.78 48.01
C THR A 468 14.21 15.59 47.04
N TYR A 469 15.36 14.92 46.95
CA TYR A 469 15.51 13.69 46.20
C TYR A 469 14.88 12.53 46.98
N ILE A 470 13.83 11.91 46.43
CA ILE A 470 13.37 10.58 46.89
C ILE A 470 14.02 9.56 45.96
N ILE A 471 14.95 8.79 46.52
CA ILE A 471 15.61 7.65 45.88
C ILE A 471 14.73 6.43 46.15
N HIS A 472 14.25 5.77 45.09
CA HIS A 472 13.70 4.42 45.16
C HIS A 472 14.49 3.49 44.27
#